data_AF-A0A2I0HE78-F1
#
_entry.id   AF-A0A2I0HE78-F1
#
_cell.length_a   1.000
_cell.length_b   1.000
_cell.length_c   1.000
_cell.angle_alpha   90.00
_cell.angle_beta   90.00
_cell.angle_gamma   90.00
#
_symmetry.space_group_name_H-M   'P 1'
#
loop_
_entity.id
_entity.type
_entity.pdbx_description
1 polymer ?
#
loop_
_entity_poly.entity_id
_entity_poly.type
_entity_poly.pdbx_seq_one_letter_code
_entity_poly.pdbx_strand_id
1 'polypeptide(L)'
;MRIALRAKNKVGFIDGTLPEPADGDPNKPLWLMANSLVVTWMINSLEKDLQPSIACIENARILWEDLRQRFAQGNETRIYQLKSEVYAYRQEGKLVAEYYGSLKGLWDELDNLLESMTCS
;
A
#
# COMPACT_ATOMS: atom_id res chain seq x y z
N MET A 1 -1.72 4.65 3.54
CA MET A 1 -2.92 4.95 2.71
C MET A 1 -4.22 4.33 3.23
N ARG A 2 -4.32 3.01 3.44
CA ARG A 2 -5.58 2.31 3.79
C ARG A 2 -6.29 2.87 5.04
N ILE A 3 -5.55 3.26 6.08
CA ILE A 3 -6.09 3.88 7.30
C ILE A 3 -6.78 5.22 6.99
N ALA A 4 -6.15 6.06 6.17
CA ALA A 4 -6.70 7.37 5.79
C ALA A 4 -8.00 7.23 4.96
N LEU A 5 -8.05 6.25 4.05
CA LEU A 5 -9.26 5.93 3.30
C LEU A 5 -10.37 5.39 4.21
N ARG A 6 -10.03 4.56 5.21
CA ARG A 6 -10.98 4.05 6.21
C ARG A 6 -11.57 5.20 7.04
N ALA A 7 -10.74 6.14 7.48
CA ALA A 7 -11.20 7.31 8.22
C ALA A 7 -12.19 8.19 7.44
N LYS A 8 -12.17 8.12 6.10
CA LYS A 8 -13.06 8.89 5.20
C LYS A 8 -14.16 8.05 4.55
N ASN A 9 -14.31 6.78 4.96
CA ASN A 9 -15.24 5.82 4.36
C ASN A 9 -15.07 5.67 2.83
N LYS A 10 -13.83 5.59 2.36
CA LYS A 10 -13.48 5.48 0.93
C LYS A 10 -12.79 4.18 0.55
N VAL A 11 -12.71 3.19 1.45
CA VAL A 11 -12.06 1.90 1.17
C VAL A 11 -12.76 1.16 0.02
N GLY A 12 -14.08 1.34 -0.11
CA GLY A 12 -14.88 0.71 -1.16
C GLY A 12 -14.42 0.98 -2.60
N PHE A 13 -13.74 2.12 -2.82
CA PHE A 13 -13.20 2.50 -4.14
C PHE A 13 -11.96 1.68 -4.53
N ILE A 14 -11.22 1.12 -3.57
CA ILE A 14 -10.00 0.34 -3.85
C ILE A 14 -10.21 -1.17 -3.73
N ASP A 15 -11.09 -1.63 -2.85
CA ASP A 15 -11.40 -3.07 -2.69
C ASP A 15 -12.50 -3.56 -3.63
N GLY A 16 -13.22 -2.64 -4.29
CA GLY A 16 -14.27 -2.95 -5.24
C GLY A 16 -15.63 -3.25 -4.62
N THR A 17 -15.81 -3.07 -3.31
CA THR A 17 -17.12 -3.16 -2.65
C THR A 17 -18.05 -2.02 -3.04
N LEU A 18 -17.52 -0.92 -3.59
CA LEU A 18 -18.27 0.18 -4.17
C LEU A 18 -17.99 0.29 -5.69
N PRO A 19 -18.66 -0.52 -6.52
CA PRO A 19 -18.47 -0.48 -7.98
C PRO A 19 -19.01 0.80 -8.60
N GLU A 20 -18.60 1.07 -9.84
CA GLU A 20 -19.13 2.19 -10.62
C GLU A 20 -20.64 2.01 -10.88
N PRO A 21 -21.48 3.03 -10.62
CA PRO A 21 -22.90 2.97 -10.93
C PRO A 21 -23.20 2.86 -12.44
N ALA A 22 -24.33 2.24 -12.77
CA ALA A 22 -24.79 2.11 -14.15
C ALA A 22 -25.08 3.47 -14.80
N ASP A 23 -25.06 3.50 -16.13
CA ASP A 23 -25.43 4.69 -16.89
C ASP A 23 -26.89 5.07 -16.61
N GLY A 24 -27.11 6.33 -16.23
CA GLY A 24 -28.41 6.85 -15.82
C GLY A 24 -28.66 6.86 -14.30
N ASP A 25 -27.76 6.30 -13.47
CA ASP A 25 -27.86 6.44 -12.03
C ASP A 25 -27.63 7.91 -11.60
N PRO A 26 -28.55 8.53 -10.86
CA PRO A 26 -28.38 9.91 -10.38
C PRO A 26 -27.15 10.12 -9.49
N ASN A 27 -26.61 9.06 -8.90
CA ASN A 27 -25.42 9.10 -8.05
C ASN A 27 -24.11 8.93 -8.83
N LYS A 28 -24.14 8.61 -10.13
CA LYS A 28 -22.93 8.43 -10.95
C LYS A 28 -21.99 9.66 -10.92
N PRO A 29 -22.48 10.91 -11.03
CA PRO A 29 -21.61 12.09 -10.91
C PRO A 29 -20.93 12.19 -9.55
N LEU A 30 -21.65 11.89 -8.46
CA LEU A 30 -21.10 11.90 -7.09
C LEU A 30 -20.04 10.82 -6.91
N TRP A 31 -20.26 9.64 -7.50
CA TRP A 31 -19.30 8.55 -7.49
C TRP A 31 -18.03 8.94 -8.25
N LEU A 32 -18.15 9.52 -9.46
CA LEU A 32 -17.02 9.97 -10.26
C LEU A 32 -16.17 11.01 -9.52
N MET A 33 -16.81 12.02 -8.89
CA MET A 33 -16.09 13.01 -8.08
C MET A 33 -15.31 12.37 -6.93
N ALA A 34 -15.93 11.42 -6.22
CA ALA A 34 -15.27 10.72 -5.12
C ALA A 34 -14.13 9.82 -5.61
N ASN A 35 -14.30 9.14 -6.75
CA ASN A 35 -13.27 8.34 -7.38
C ASN A 35 -12.06 9.20 -7.79
N SER A 36 -12.27 10.32 -8.48
CA SER A 36 -11.20 11.25 -8.86
C SER A 36 -10.43 11.81 -7.66
N LEU A 37 -11.12 12.04 -6.53
CA LEU A 37 -10.49 12.47 -5.28
C LEU A 37 -9.57 11.38 -4.72
N VAL A 38 -10.03 10.13 -4.71
CA VAL A 38 -9.23 8.98 -4.26
C VAL A 38 -8.00 8.79 -5.16
N VAL A 39 -8.18 8.86 -6.49
CA VAL A 39 -7.06 8.81 -7.46
C VAL A 39 -6.04 9.90 -7.18
N THR A 40 -6.50 11.13 -6.94
CA THR A 40 -5.62 12.27 -6.64
C THR A 40 -4.84 12.05 -5.33
N TRP A 41 -5.49 11.54 -4.28
CA TRP A 41 -4.81 11.18 -3.04
C TRP A 41 -3.78 10.07 -3.24
N MET A 42 -4.05 9.14 -4.17
CA MET A 42 -3.12 8.07 -4.50
C MET A 42 -1.89 8.59 -5.21
N ILE A 43 -2.07 9.35 -6.28
CA ILE A 43 -0.97 9.97 -7.04
C ILE A 43 -0.12 10.86 -6.12
N ASN A 44 -0.75 11.70 -5.31
CA ASN A 44 -0.05 12.63 -4.41
C ASN A 44 0.67 11.94 -3.24
N SER A 45 0.32 10.69 -2.93
CA SER A 45 1.02 9.90 -1.89
C SER A 45 2.28 9.22 -2.40
N LEU A 46 2.50 9.20 -3.72
CA LEU A 46 3.64 8.55 -4.35
C LEU A 46 4.76 9.56 -4.60
N GLU A 47 5.98 9.04 -4.63
CA GLU A 47 7.16 9.81 -5.04
C GLU A 47 6.96 10.39 -6.44
N LYS A 48 7.45 11.62 -6.65
CA LYS A 48 7.21 12.38 -7.89
C LYS A 48 7.68 11.64 -9.14
N ASP A 49 8.75 10.85 -9.01
CA ASP A 49 9.33 10.09 -10.12
C ASP A 49 8.44 8.92 -10.57
N LEU A 50 7.53 8.46 -9.71
CA LEU A 50 6.58 7.38 -10.02
C LEU A 50 5.29 7.88 -10.66
N GLN A 51 4.93 9.16 -10.45
CA GLN A 51 3.66 9.75 -10.89
C GLN A 51 3.42 9.70 -12.41
N PRO A 52 4.41 9.94 -13.29
CA PRO A 52 4.20 9.88 -14.75
C PRO A 52 3.73 8.50 -15.23
N SER A 53 4.15 7.43 -14.55
CA SER A 53 3.86 6.04 -14.96
C SER A 53 2.41 5.59 -14.70
N ILE A 54 1.64 6.40 -13.96
CA ILE A 54 0.27 6.10 -13.52
C ILE A 54 -0.71 7.26 -13.78
N ALA A 55 -0.24 8.37 -14.34
CA ALA A 55 -1.01 9.60 -14.50
C ALA A 55 -2.27 9.45 -15.38
N CYS A 56 -2.30 8.45 -16.26
CA CYS A 56 -3.43 8.17 -17.15
C CYS A 56 -4.51 7.26 -16.53
N ILE A 57 -4.33 6.78 -15.28
CA ILE A 57 -5.28 5.88 -14.65
C ILE A 57 -6.32 6.69 -13.86
N GLU A 58 -7.54 6.75 -14.39
CA GLU A 58 -8.62 7.56 -13.83
C GLU A 58 -9.51 6.80 -12.83
N ASN A 59 -9.36 5.48 -12.72
CA ASN A 59 -10.14 4.65 -11.81
C ASN A 59 -9.28 4.24 -10.60
N ALA A 60 -9.74 4.56 -9.39
CA ALA A 60 -9.02 4.31 -8.14
C ALA A 60 -8.71 2.82 -7.93
N ARG A 61 -9.62 1.93 -8.32
CA ARG A 61 -9.43 0.47 -8.20
C ARG A 61 -8.35 -0.02 -9.15
N ILE A 62 -8.40 0.42 -10.41
CA ILE A 62 -7.40 0.05 -11.43
C ILE A 62 -6.02 0.54 -10.99
N LEU A 63 -5.94 1.79 -10.50
CA LEU A 63 -4.69 2.35 -10.01
C LEU A 63 -4.16 1.56 -8.80
N TRP A 64 -5.04 1.17 -7.87
CA TRP A 64 -4.65 0.41 -6.70
C TRP A 64 -4.10 -0.96 -7.09
N GLU A 65 -4.74 -1.63 -8.05
CA GLU A 65 -4.30 -2.93 -8.54
C GLU A 65 -2.96 -2.85 -9.29
N ASP A 66 -2.77 -1.85 -10.15
CA ASP A 66 -1.52 -1.63 -10.86
C ASP A 66 -0.35 -1.37 -9.89
N LEU A 67 -0.56 -0.52 -8.88
CA LEU A 67 0.42 -0.29 -7.82
C LEU A 67 0.70 -1.57 -7.03
N ARG A 68 -0.34 -2.33 -6.69
CA ARG A 68 -0.19 -3.62 -6.01
C ARG A 68 0.64 -4.58 -6.86
N GLN A 69 0.34 -4.72 -8.14
CA GLN A 69 1.06 -5.65 -9.01
C GLN A 69 2.54 -5.24 -9.20
N ARG A 70 2.80 -3.95 -9.43
CA ARG A 70 4.16 -3.43 -9.64
C ARG A 70 5.03 -3.49 -8.39
N PHE A 71 4.46 -3.20 -7.22
CA PHE A 71 5.23 -3.01 -6.00
C PHE A 71 5.05 -4.12 -4.95
N ALA A 72 4.02 -4.96 -5.03
CA ALA A 72 3.89 -6.12 -4.13
C ALA A 72 4.94 -7.20 -4.46
N GLN A 73 5.43 -7.29 -5.70
CA GLN A 73 6.50 -8.23 -6.06
C GLN A 73 7.83 -7.87 -5.38
N GLY A 74 8.01 -6.61 -4.98
CA GLY A 74 9.15 -6.17 -4.14
C GLY A 74 9.20 -6.87 -2.79
N ASN A 75 8.10 -7.48 -2.32
CA ASN A 75 8.04 -8.17 -1.05
C ASN A 75 9.02 -9.34 -0.99
N GLU A 76 9.21 -10.13 -2.05
CA GLU A 76 10.11 -11.30 -2.00
C GLU A 76 11.59 -10.90 -1.84
N THR A 77 12.05 -9.95 -2.66
CA THR A 77 13.41 -9.40 -2.55
C THR A 77 13.62 -8.70 -1.21
N ARG A 78 12.63 -7.93 -0.73
CA ARG A 78 12.71 -7.25 0.57
C ARG A 78 12.69 -8.25 1.73
N ILE A 79 11.89 -9.30 1.65
CA ILE A 79 11.87 -10.42 2.61
C ILE A 79 13.25 -11.06 2.68
N TYR A 80 13.90 -11.31 1.53
CA TYR A 80 15.25 -11.86 1.52
C TYR A 80 16.27 -10.91 2.17
N GLN A 81 16.22 -9.61 1.84
CA GLN A 81 17.07 -8.59 2.46
C GLN A 81 16.86 -8.53 3.97
N LEU A 82 15.61 -8.44 4.45
CA LEU A 82 15.27 -8.41 5.87
C LEU A 82 15.76 -9.66 6.60
N LYS A 83 15.57 -10.86 6.01
CA LYS A 83 16.12 -12.09 6.58
C LYS A 83 17.64 -11.98 6.71
N SER A 84 18.33 -11.51 5.67
CA SER A 84 19.79 -11.33 5.71
C SER A 84 20.22 -10.32 6.77
N GLU A 85 19.53 -9.18 6.89
CA GLU A 85 19.76 -8.16 7.91
C GLU A 85 19.58 -8.74 9.32
N VAL A 86 18.51 -9.51 9.57
CA VAL A 86 18.26 -10.19 10.85
C VAL A 86 19.37 -11.19 11.19
N TYR A 87 19.80 -12.02 10.23
CA TYR A 87 20.89 -12.99 10.45
C TYR A 87 22.23 -12.32 10.75
N ALA A 88 22.51 -11.20 10.07
CA ALA A 88 23.73 -10.43 10.22
C ALA A 88 23.69 -9.49 11.44
N TYR A 89 22.51 -9.23 12.02
CA TYR A 89 22.37 -8.28 13.13
C TYR A 89 23.15 -8.75 14.36
N ARG A 90 23.93 -7.84 14.93
CA ARG A 90 24.76 -8.07 16.12
C ARG A 90 24.59 -6.89 17.07
N GLN A 91 24.81 -7.13 18.36
CA GLN A 91 24.63 -6.10 19.39
C GLN A 91 25.67 -4.98 19.29
N GLU A 92 26.92 -5.28 18.88
CA GLU A 92 27.97 -4.30 18.59
C GLU A 92 28.14 -3.17 19.63
N GLY A 93 28.04 -3.53 20.91
CA GLY A 93 28.21 -2.56 22.01
C GLY A 93 26.99 -1.68 22.31
N LYS A 94 25.87 -1.84 21.58
CA LYS A 94 24.59 -1.19 21.89
C LYS A 94 24.02 -1.72 23.22
N LEU A 95 23.20 -0.88 23.87
CA LEU A 95 22.41 -1.33 25.01
C LEU A 95 21.45 -2.44 24.58
N VAL A 96 21.19 -3.40 25.48
CA VAL A 96 20.29 -4.53 25.20
C VAL A 96 18.90 -4.06 24.75
N ALA A 97 18.39 -2.98 25.36
CA ALA A 97 17.09 -2.40 24.99
C ALA A 97 17.08 -1.84 23.56
N GLU A 98 18.15 -1.17 23.14
CA GLU A 98 18.29 -0.61 21.79
C GLU A 98 18.44 -1.71 20.74
N TYR A 99 19.29 -2.71 21.02
CA TYR A 99 19.46 -3.88 20.18
C TYR A 99 18.14 -4.63 19.97
N TYR A 100 17.43 -4.91 21.06
CA TYR A 100 16.15 -5.61 20.99
C TYR A 100 15.09 -4.79 20.25
N GLY A 101 15.02 -3.49 20.49
CA GLY A 101 14.07 -2.61 19.79
C GLY A 101 14.29 -2.59 18.28
N SER A 102 15.55 -2.49 17.83
CA SER A 102 15.87 -2.55 16.41
C SER A 102 15.61 -3.92 15.80
N LEU A 103 16.02 -5.00 16.47
CA LEU A 103 15.78 -6.36 15.99
C LEU A 103 14.28 -6.66 15.90
N LYS A 104 13.50 -6.21 16.87
CA LYS A 104 12.03 -6.32 16.85
C LYS A 104 11.43 -5.57 15.68
N GLY A 105 11.90 -4.36 15.38
CA GLY A 105 11.44 -3.62 14.20
C GLY A 105 11.67 -4.37 12.89
N LEU A 106 12.83 -5.02 12.73
CA LEU A 106 13.11 -5.87 11.56
C LEU A 106 12.17 -7.07 11.47
N TRP A 107 11.84 -7.70 12.61
CA TRP A 107 10.87 -8.80 12.66
C TRP A 107 9.45 -8.34 12.36
N ASP A 108 9.01 -7.21 12.94
CA ASP A 108 7.68 -6.66 12.69
C ASP A 108 7.51 -6.29 11.19
N GLU A 109 8.54 -5.74 10.54
CA GLU A 109 8.52 -5.48 9.09
C GLU A 109 8.42 -6.79 8.29
N LEU A 110 9.20 -7.81 8.66
CA LEU A 110 9.18 -9.11 8.01
C LEU A 110 7.81 -9.79 8.13
N ASP A 111 7.20 -9.78 9.32
CA ASP A 111 5.88 -10.37 9.58
C ASP A 111 4.79 -9.66 8.77
N ASN A 112 4.81 -8.33 8.70
CA ASN A 112 3.88 -7.56 7.87
C ASN A 112 3.95 -7.95 6.38
N LEU A 113 5.16 -8.19 5.87
CA LEU A 113 5.36 -8.61 4.48
C LEU A 113 4.92 -10.05 4.25
N LEU A 114 5.15 -10.96 5.21
CA LEU A 114 4.72 -12.35 5.12
C LEU A 114 3.20 -12.51 5.23
N GLU A 115 2.51 -11.74 6.08
CA GLU A 115 1.05 -11.71 6.17
C GLU A 115 0.40 -11.29 4.84
N SER A 116 1.05 -10.39 4.10
CA SER A 116 0.59 -9.94 2.78
C SER A 116 0.67 -10.99 1.67
N MET A 117 1.42 -12.10 1.88
CA MET A 117 1.55 -13.21 0.92
C MET A 117 0.49 -14.30 1.08
N THR A 118 -0.46 -14.15 2.01
CA THR A 118 -1.59 -15.09 2.09
C THR A 118 -2.57 -14.81 0.95
N CYS A 119 -2.38 -15.48 -0.18
CA CYS A 119 -3.38 -15.53 -1.25
C CYS A 119 -4.69 -16.09 -0.69
N SER A 120 -5.80 -15.38 -0.95
CA SER A 120 -7.17 -15.91 -0.84
C SER A 120 -7.59 -16.54 -2.16
#